data_AF-A0A381NJM2-F1
#
_entry.id   AF-A0A381NJM2-F1
#
_cell.length_a   1.000
_cell.length_b   1.000
_cell.length_c   1.000
_cell.angle_alpha   90.00
_cell.angle_beta   90.00
_cell.angle_gamma   90.00
#
_symmetry.space_group_name_H-M   'P 1'
#
loop_
_entity.id
_entity.type
_entity.pdbx_description
1 polymer ?
#
loop_
_entity_poly.entity_id
_entity_poly.type
_entity_poly.pdbx_seq_one_letter_code
_entity_poly.pdbx_strand_id
1 'polypeptide(L)'
;MIMYNIDDVVSYTVPGEPKNKIGTIVELFSDMESYEEMKLQDGIPFYKSKKLKKFVPVKPKNMDTVYLEVKNTKNDGDTEFIYLKDIVSNG
;
A
#
# COMPACT_ATOMS: atom_id res chain seq x y z
N MET A 1 13.37 4.11 -6.68
CA MET A 1 12.07 3.48 -6.37
C MET A 1 12.23 2.79 -5.04
N ILE A 2 11.31 3.02 -4.11
CA ILE A 2 11.36 2.41 -2.78
C ILE A 2 10.79 1.01 -2.92
N MET A 3 11.53 -0.01 -2.49
CA MET A 3 11.07 -1.40 -2.48
C MET A 3 10.51 -1.70 -1.10
N TYR A 4 9.25 -2.12 -1.05
CA TYR A 4 8.56 -2.50 0.18
C TYR A 4 7.48 -3.54 -0.14
N ASN A 5 7.19 -4.39 0.83
CA ASN A 5 6.21 -5.47 0.76
C ASN A 5 5.25 -5.39 1.95
N ILE A 6 4.27 -6.30 1.96
CA ILE A 6 3.52 -6.56 3.20
C ILE A 6 4.51 -6.99 4.29
N ASP A 7 4.25 -6.61 5.53
CA ASP A 7 5.09 -6.80 6.73
C ASP A 7 6.34 -5.91 6.81
N ASP A 8 6.67 -5.13 5.78
CA ASP A 8 7.77 -4.16 5.86
C ASP A 8 7.39 -2.93 6.70
N VAL A 9 8.39 -2.38 7.40
CA VAL A 9 8.26 -1.13 8.16
C VAL A 9 8.60 0.04 7.25
N VAL A 10 7.65 0.96 7.06
CA VAL A 10 7.81 2.12 6.17
C VAL A 10 7.63 3.43 6.91
N SER A 11 8.28 4.48 6.39
CA SER A 11 7.99 5.86 6.78
C SER A 11 7.05 6.50 5.77
N TYR A 12 6.01 7.17 6.27
CA TYR A 12 4.95 7.74 5.44
C TYR A 12 4.45 9.08 5.96
N THR A 13 3.88 9.89 5.06
CA THR A 13 3.26 11.17 5.39
C THR A 13 1.76 11.03 5.61
N VAL A 14 1.22 11.80 6.54
CA VAL A 14 -0.22 11.93 6.75
C VAL A 14 -0.61 13.39 6.47
N PRO A 15 -1.65 13.66 5.66
CA PRO A 15 -2.08 15.04 5.39
C PRO A 15 -2.39 15.80 6.69
N GLY A 16 -1.77 16.98 6.84
CA GLY A 16 -1.94 17.83 8.03
C GLY A 16 -1.01 17.51 9.21
N GLU A 17 -0.24 16.43 9.14
CA GLU A 17 0.75 16.08 10.16
C GLU A 17 2.13 16.64 9.78
N PRO A 18 2.84 17.32 10.69
CA PRO A 18 4.11 17.97 10.39
C PRO A 18 5.30 17.00 10.29
N LYS A 19 5.12 15.74 10.71
CA LYS A 19 6.18 14.72 10.76
C LYS A 19 5.71 13.44 10.10
N ASN A 20 6.65 12.75 9.45
CA ASN A 20 6.41 11.40 8.97
C ASN A 20 6.14 10.46 10.15
N LYS A 21 5.26 9.49 9.92
CA LYS A 21 5.00 8.38 10.82
C LYS A 21 5.80 7.16 10.37
N ILE A 22 5.86 6.15 11.23
CA ILE A 22 6.50 4.86 10.98
C ILE A 22 5.46 3.79 11.31
N GLY A 23 5.32 2.82 10.42
CA GLY A 23 4.29 1.79 10.53
C GLY A 23 4.62 0.57 9.69
N THR A 24 4.00 -0.54 10.03
CA THR A 24 4.12 -1.80 9.29
C THR A 24 2.98 -1.89 8.28
N ILE A 25 3.31 -2.22 7.03
CA ILE A 25 2.29 -2.48 6.00
C ILE A 25 1.57 -3.79 6.35
N VAL A 26 0.26 -3.72 6.51
CA VAL A 26 -0.58 -4.86 6.91
C VAL A 26 -1.22 -5.49 5.67
N GLU A 27 -1.85 -4.67 4.83
CA GLU A 27 -2.62 -5.18 3.70
C GLU A 27 -2.72 -4.13 2.58
N LEU A 28 -3.04 -4.59 1.36
CA LEU A 28 -3.18 -3.80 0.15
C LEU A 28 -4.62 -3.88 -0.35
N PHE A 29 -5.21 -2.72 -0.61
CA PHE A 29 -6.60 -2.58 -1.05
C PHE A 29 -6.72 -1.75 -2.32
N SER A 30 -7.92 -1.79 -2.91
CA SER A 30 -8.27 -0.92 -4.02
C SER A 30 -9.76 -0.64 -4.08
N ASP A 31 -10.14 0.58 -4.48
CA ASP A 31 -11.54 0.97 -4.70
C ASP A 31 -12.15 0.34 -5.96
N MET A 32 -11.33 -0.23 -6.85
CA MET A 32 -11.79 -0.98 -8.01
C MET A 32 -12.40 -2.34 -7.60
N GLU A 33 -13.71 -2.49 -7.72
CA GLU A 33 -14.43 -3.76 -7.44
C GLU A 33 -13.84 -4.98 -8.18
N SER A 34 -13.25 -4.76 -9.36
CA SER A 34 -12.64 -5.84 -10.14
C SER A 34 -11.32 -6.39 -9.57
N TYR A 35 -10.74 -5.75 -8.57
CA TYR A 35 -9.45 -6.09 -7.95
C TYR A 35 -9.65 -6.84 -6.63
N GLU A 36 -10.32 -7.99 -6.70
CA GLU A 36 -10.69 -8.79 -5.51
C GLU A 36 -9.49 -9.41 -4.79
N GLU A 37 -8.50 -9.91 -5.55
CA GLU A 37 -7.28 -10.49 -5.01
C GLU A 37 -6.09 -9.62 -5.41
N MET A 38 -5.44 -9.01 -4.43
CA MET A 38 -4.29 -8.14 -4.63
C MET A 38 -3.05 -8.67 -3.91
N LYS A 39 -1.87 -8.29 -4.40
CA LYS A 39 -0.60 -8.51 -3.71
C LYS A 39 0.35 -7.36 -3.97
N LEU A 40 1.22 -7.10 -3.01
CA LEU A 40 2.31 -6.14 -3.14
C LEU A 40 3.63 -6.91 -3.34
N GLN A 41 4.42 -6.50 -4.31
CA GLN A 41 5.73 -7.09 -4.54
C GLN A 41 6.72 -5.99 -4.94
N ASP A 42 7.71 -5.74 -4.09
CA ASP A 42 8.79 -4.78 -4.31
C ASP A 42 8.29 -3.36 -4.66
N GLY A 43 7.24 -2.91 -3.95
CA GLY A 43 6.59 -1.62 -4.17
C GLY A 43 5.63 -1.58 -5.36
N ILE A 44 5.44 -2.69 -6.07
CA ILE A 44 4.53 -2.79 -7.22
C ILE A 44 3.26 -3.53 -6.80
N PRO A 45 2.08 -2.90 -6.88
CA PRO A 45 0.82 -3.57 -6.63
C PRO A 45 0.40 -4.41 -7.85
N PHE A 46 -0.06 -5.62 -7.59
CA PHE A 46 -0.63 -6.53 -8.58
C PHE A 46 -2.05 -6.89 -8.19
N TYR A 47 -2.89 -7.13 -9.19
CA TYR A 47 -4.22 -7.71 -9.01
C TYR A 47 -4.36 -8.99 -9.83
N LYS A 48 -5.18 -9.91 -9.37
CA LYS A 48 -5.49 -11.14 -10.12
C LYS A 48 -6.50 -10.84 -11.22
N SER A 49 -6.04 -10.90 -12.47
CA SER A 49 -6.92 -10.72 -13.62
C SER A 49 -7.87 -11.92 -13.74
N LYS A 50 -9.18 -11.69 -13.60
CA LYS A 50 -10.21 -12.71 -13.84
C LYS A 50 -10.11 -13.33 -15.24
N LYS A 51 -9.79 -12.50 -16.25
CA LYS A 51 -9.64 -12.93 -17.65
C LYS A 51 -8.39 -13.79 -17.87
N LEU A 52 -7.25 -13.36 -17.34
CA LEU A 52 -5.96 -14.02 -17.59
C LEU A 52 -5.63 -15.09 -16.54
N LYS A 53 -6.41 -15.17 -15.46
CA LYS A 53 -6.23 -16.07 -14.30
C LYS A 53 -4.82 -15.98 -13.68
N LYS A 54 -4.19 -14.80 -13.74
CA LYS A 54 -2.86 -14.54 -13.19
C LYS A 54 -2.76 -13.13 -12.62
N PHE A 55 -1.78 -12.93 -11.74
CA PHE A 55 -1.43 -11.61 -11.23
C PHE A 55 -0.78 -10.76 -12.31
N VAL A 56 -1.28 -9.55 -12.48
CA VAL A 56 -0.75 -8.54 -13.40
C VAL A 56 -0.59 -7.21 -12.67
N PRO A 57 0.39 -6.38 -13.04
CA PRO A 57 0.61 -5.11 -12.35
C PRO A 57 -0.59 -4.19 -12.56
N VAL A 58 -0.91 -3.40 -11.54
CA VAL A 58 -1.92 -2.34 -11.65
C VAL A 58 -1.46 -1.33 -12.71
N LYS A 59 -2.40 -0.90 -13.54
CA LYS A 59 -2.11 0.07 -14.60
C LYS A 59 -1.86 1.45 -13.97
N PRO A 60 -0.94 2.26 -14.52
CA PRO A 60 -0.65 3.59 -13.97
C PRO A 60 -1.89 4.48 -13.78
N LYS A 61 -2.84 4.42 -14.71
CA LYS A 61 -4.11 5.19 -14.65
C LYS A 61 -5.10 4.76 -13.55
N ASN A 62 -4.83 3.65 -12.87
CA ASN A 62 -5.63 3.11 -11.78
C ASN A 62 -4.81 3.06 -10.47
N MET A 63 -3.61 3.64 -10.44
CA MET A 63 -2.74 3.57 -9.26
C MET A 63 -3.28 4.41 -8.09
N ASP A 64 -4.07 5.43 -8.41
CA ASP A 64 -4.80 6.29 -7.49
C ASP A 64 -5.97 5.60 -6.78
N THR A 65 -6.38 4.41 -7.25
CA THR A 65 -7.39 3.60 -6.55
C THR A 65 -6.77 2.65 -5.54
N VAL A 66 -5.45 2.55 -5.47
CA VAL A 66 -4.73 1.57 -4.65
C VAL A 66 -4.21 2.22 -3.37
N TYR A 67 -4.52 1.63 -2.24
CA TYR A 67 -4.12 2.12 -0.92
C TYR A 67 -3.68 0.98 -0.01
N LEU A 68 -2.93 1.32 1.04
CA LEU A 68 -2.35 0.40 2.00
C LEU A 68 -2.98 0.64 3.36
N GLU A 69 -3.19 -0.44 4.09
CA GLU A 69 -3.38 -0.40 5.52
C GLU A 69 -2.02 -0.46 6.21
N VAL A 70 -1.75 0.51 7.08
CA VAL A 70 -0.50 0.62 7.82
C VAL A 70 -0.80 0.70 9.31
N LYS A 71 -0.24 -0.24 10.08
CA LYS A 71 -0.34 -0.24 11.54
C LYS A 71 0.80 0.59 12.13
N ASN A 72 0.47 1.63 12.89
CA ASN A 72 1.46 2.50 13.51
C ASN A 72 2.29 1.73 14.56
N THR A 73 3.62 1.90 14.56
CA THR A 73 4.48 1.18 15.52
C THR A 73 4.49 1.77 16.93
N LYS A 74 3.99 3.01 17.11
CA LYS A 74 4.06 3.72 18.41
C LYS A 74 2.81 3.55 19.26
N ASN A 75 1.65 3.37 18.63
CA ASN A 75 0.37 3.19 19.31
C ASN A 75 -0.21 1.85 18.87
N ASP A 76 -0.20 0.87 19.76
CA ASP A 76 -0.77 -0.45 19.50
C ASP A 76 -2.29 -0.33 19.32
N GLY A 77 -2.74 -0.31 18.05
CA GLY A 77 -4.16 -0.26 17.67
C GLY A 77 -4.53 0.83 16.67
N ASP A 78 -3.67 1.82 16.44
CA ASP A 78 -3.94 2.85 15.43
C ASP A 78 -3.50 2.36 14.04
N THR A 79 -4.50 2.07 13.22
CA THR A 79 -4.33 1.74 11.80
C THR A 79 -4.68 2.96 10.95
N GLU A 80 -3.85 3.24 9.95
CA GLU A 80 -4.07 4.32 8.98
C GLU A 80 -4.13 3.75 7.55
N PHE A 81 -4.99 4.33 6.71
CA PHE A 81 -5.05 4.01 5.29
C PHE A 81 -4.34 5.10 4.49
N ILE A 82 -3.34 4.72 3.69
CA ILE A 82 -2.50 5.66 2.93
C ILE A 82 -2.39 5.23 1.47
N TYR A 83 -2.13 6.17 0.57
CA TYR A 83 -1.79 5.82 -0.82
C TYR A 83 -0.31 5.46 -0.93
N LEU A 84 0.05 4.69 -1.96
CA LEU A 84 1.45 4.31 -2.21
C LEU A 84 2.39 5.52 -2.34
N LYS A 85 1.87 6.63 -2.88
CA LYS A 85 2.62 7.90 -3.03
C LYS A 85 2.98 8.57 -1.70
N ASP A 86 2.33 8.19 -0.61
CA ASP A 86 2.54 8.79 0.71
C ASP A 86 3.70 8.10 1.46
N ILE A 87 4.25 7.00 0.93
CA ILE A 87 5.46 6.35 1.43
C ILE A 87 6.70 7.15 0.99
N VAL A 88 7.55 7.49 1.97
CA VAL A 88 8.74 8.34 1.79
C VAL A 88 10.04 7.51 1.78
N SER A 89 10.09 6.42 2.55
CA SER A 89 11.25 5.52 2.61
C SER A 89 10.87 4.16 3.20
N ASN A 90 11.68 3.13 2.90
CA ASN A 90 11.68 1.89 3.66
C ASN A 90 12.56 2.07 4.91
N GLY A 91 12.15 1.49 6.04
CA GLY A 91 12.84 1.58 7.34
C GLY A 91 14.09 0.73 7.44
#